data_AF-A0A958V5T2-F1
#
_entry.id   AF-A0A958V5T2-F1
#
_cell.length_a   1.000
_cell.length_b   1.000
_cell.length_c   1.000
_cell.angle_alpha   90.00
_cell.angle_beta   90.00
_cell.angle_gamma   90.00
#
_symmetry.space_group_name_H-M   'P 1'
#
loop_
_entity.id
_entity.type
_entity.pdbx_description
1 polymer ?
#
loop_
_entity_poly.entity_id
_entity_poly.type
_entity_poly.pdbx_seq_one_letter_code
_entity_poly.pdbx_strand_id
1 'polypeptide(L)'
;MYQLEDTSYFYLTAVIVVLLLLFSLVVLWKKRTQKAFAHAGLLEKLSPEKSLFKSIFKIIVLSLALLFLIIALVNPKMGTKLKTVKREGVDIVFALDVSKSMLTE
;
A
#
# COMPACT_ATOMS: atom_id res chain seq x y z
N MET A 1 -15.88 1.72 4.88
CA MET A 1 -15.37 0.34 4.95
C MET A 1 -14.16 0.28 4.02
N TYR A 2 -12.98 -0.11 4.51
CA TYR A 2 -11.80 -0.27 3.66
C TYR A 2 -11.87 -1.62 2.97
N GLN A 3 -11.79 -1.64 1.64
CA GLN A 3 -11.81 -2.89 0.88
C GLN A 3 -10.62 -2.89 -0.09
N LEU A 4 -9.77 -3.90 0.05
CA LEU A 4 -8.64 -4.14 -0.87
C LEU A 4 -9.14 -5.14 -1.91
N GLU A 5 -9.15 -4.75 -3.17
CA GLU A 5 -9.70 -5.59 -4.25
C GLU A 5 -8.72 -6.69 -4.64
N ASP A 6 -7.47 -6.31 -4.93
CA ASP A 6 -6.46 -7.22 -5.43
C ASP A 6 -5.27 -7.32 -4.46
N THR A 7 -5.44 -8.12 -3.40
CA THR A 7 -4.39 -8.34 -2.39
C THR A 7 -3.17 -9.09 -2.93
N SER A 8 -3.30 -9.79 -4.05
CA SER A 8 -2.20 -10.50 -4.72
C SER A 8 -1.05 -9.58 -5.11
N TYR A 9 -1.30 -8.31 -5.40
CA TYR A 9 -0.23 -7.38 -5.78
C TYR A 9 0.72 -7.03 -4.63
N PHE A 10 0.39 -7.32 -3.37
CA PHE A 10 1.34 -7.17 -2.27
C PHE A 10 2.58 -8.05 -2.44
N TYR A 11 2.51 -9.18 -3.16
CA TYR A 11 3.70 -9.99 -3.45
C TYR A 11 4.76 -9.23 -4.24
N LEU A 12 4.39 -8.18 -4.99
CA LEU A 12 5.34 -7.32 -5.69
C LEU A 12 6.25 -6.53 -4.73
N THR A 13 5.89 -6.39 -3.44
CA THR A 13 6.79 -5.80 -2.45
C THR A 13 8.10 -6.59 -2.29
N ALA A 14 8.10 -7.88 -2.63
CA ALA A 14 9.32 -8.69 -2.68
C ALA A 14 10.37 -8.12 -3.67
N VAL A 15 9.93 -7.46 -4.75
CA VAL A 15 10.83 -6.80 -5.71
C VAL A 15 11.64 -5.69 -5.04
N ILE A 16 11.01 -4.92 -4.13
CA ILE A 16 11.70 -3.87 -3.36
C ILE A 16 12.75 -4.50 -2.44
N VAL A 17 12.42 -5.61 -1.77
CA VAL A 17 13.37 -6.33 -0.90
C VAL A 17 14.57 -6.84 -1.70
N VAL A 18 14.33 -7.48 -2.86
CA VAL A 18 15.40 -7.97 -3.75
C VAL A 18 16.27 -6.81 -4.23
N LEU A 19 15.68 -5.67 -4.59
CA LEU A 19 16.40 -4.48 -5.03
C LEU A 19 17.31 -3.92 -3.92
N LEU A 20 16.84 -3.86 -2.67
CA LEU A 20 17.64 -3.45 -1.52
C LEU A 20 18.78 -4.43 -1.20
N LEU A 21 18.54 -5.74 -1.34
CA LEU A 21 19.56 -6.77 -1.17
C LEU A 21 20.66 -6.64 -2.23
N LEU A 22 20.29 -6.52 -3.50
CA LEU A 22 21.24 -6.31 -4.60
C LEU A 22 22.06 -5.04 -4.40
N PHE A 23 21.42 -3.93 -4.03
CA PHE A 23 22.11 -2.69 -3.72
C PHE A 23 23.13 -2.87 -2.58
N SER A 24 22.73 -3.57 -1.52
CA SER A 24 23.60 -3.85 -0.37
C SER A 24 24.80 -4.72 -0.76
N LEU A 25 24.59 -5.77 -1.56
CA LEU A 25 25.66 -6.61 -2.10
C LEU A 25 26.67 -5.80 -2.92
N VAL A 26 26.19 -4.92 -3.81
CA VAL A 26 27.04 -4.04 -4.61
C VAL A 26 27.85 -3.09 -3.72
N VAL A 27 27.24 -2.52 -2.68
CA VAL A 27 27.93 -1.63 -1.74
C VAL A 27 29.01 -2.38 -0.96
N LEU A 28 28.71 -3.60 -0.49
CA LEU A 28 29.67 -4.44 0.23
C LEU A 28 30.82 -4.88 -0.67
N TRP A 29 30.52 -5.32 -1.89
CA TRP A 29 31.53 -5.68 -2.89
C TRP A 29 32.43 -4.50 -3.22
N LYS A 30 31.85 -3.33 -3.50
CA LYS A 30 32.60 -2.10 -3.76
C LYS A 30 33.53 -1.74 -2.59
N LYS A 31 33.06 -1.86 -1.34
CA LYS A 31 33.91 -1.64 -0.16
C LYS A 31 35.07 -2.64 -0.06
N ARG A 32 34.83 -3.92 -0.36
CA ARG A 32 35.87 -4.96 -0.34
C ARG A 32 36.92 -4.72 -1.43
N THR A 33 36.49 -4.49 -2.67
CA THR A 33 37.40 -4.24 -3.80
C THR A 33 38.22 -2.97 -3.59
N GLN A 34 37.62 -1.89 -3.08
CA GLN A 34 38.35 -0.66 -2.78
C GLN A 34 39.46 -0.86 -1.74
N LYS A 35 39.24 -1.68 -0.71
CA LYS A 35 40.28 -2.02 0.27
C LYS A 35 41.42 -2.84 -0.32
N ALA A 36 41.13 -3.69 -1.30
CA ALA A 36 42.15 -4.51 -1.97
C ALA A 36 42.99 -3.73 -2.99
N PHE A 37 42.43 -2.66 -3.58
CA PHE A 37 43.04 -1.96 -4.72
C PHE A 37 43.93 -0.76 -4.34
N ALA A 38 43.68 -0.09 -3.21
CA ALA A 38 44.49 1.07 -2.81
C ALA A 38 44.46 1.35 -1.30
N HIS A 39 45.54 1.93 -0.77
CA HIS A 39 45.57 2.49 0.59
C HIS A 39 44.53 3.61 0.73
N ALA A 40 43.85 3.65 1.88
CA ALA A 40 42.69 4.53 2.12
C ALA A 40 42.98 6.00 1.79
N GLY A 41 44.19 6.49 2.07
CA GLY A 41 44.59 7.88 1.79
C GLY A 41 44.80 8.23 0.31
N LEU A 42 45.07 7.25 -0.57
CA LEU A 42 45.10 7.47 -2.02
C LEU A 42 43.69 7.51 -2.61
N LEU A 43 42.78 6.68 -2.07
CA LEU A 43 41.39 6.58 -2.51
C LEU A 43 40.62 7.90 -2.28
N GLU A 44 40.94 8.60 -1.20
CA GLU A 44 40.37 9.91 -0.87
C GLU A 44 40.84 11.01 -1.83
N LYS A 45 42.11 10.96 -2.25
CA LYS A 45 42.66 11.88 -3.26
C LYS A 45 42.16 11.61 -4.68
N LEU A 46 41.92 10.33 -5.01
CA LEU A 46 41.43 9.91 -6.33
C LEU A 46 39.93 10.14 -6.52
N SER A 47 39.14 10.17 -5.45
CA SER A 47 37.68 10.35 -5.52
C SER A 47 37.13 11.18 -4.36
N PRO A 48 37.46 12.49 -4.30
CA PRO A 48 37.03 13.38 -3.22
C PRO A 48 35.49 13.61 -3.23
N GLU A 49 34.86 13.51 -4.40
CA GLU A 49 33.43 13.74 -4.62
C GLU A 49 32.53 12.53 -4.29
N LYS A 50 33.05 11.48 -3.65
CA LYS A 50 32.31 10.23 -3.40
C LYS A 50 31.18 10.45 -2.38
N SER A 51 30.00 10.81 -2.87
CA SER A 51 28.80 10.94 -2.05
C SER A 51 28.03 9.63 -1.95
N LEU A 52 28.06 9.01 -0.77
CA LEU A 52 27.17 7.88 -0.45
C LEU A 52 25.71 8.30 -0.37
N PHE A 53 25.47 9.55 0.07
CA PHE A 53 24.13 10.11 0.18
C PHE A 53 23.39 10.13 -1.16
N LYS A 54 24.03 10.59 -2.25
CA LYS A 54 23.42 10.60 -3.59
C LYS A 54 22.93 9.21 -4.02
N SER A 55 23.73 8.17 -3.73
CA SER A 55 23.38 6.80 -4.09
C SER A 55 22.26 6.22 -3.21
N ILE A 56 22.25 6.52 -1.91
CA ILE A 56 21.20 6.10 -0.98
C ILE A 56 19.89 6.83 -1.29
N PHE A 57 19.95 8.14 -1.53
CA PHE A 57 18.77 8.92 -1.89
C PHE A 57 18.11 8.37 -3.16
N LYS A 58 18.90 8.02 -4.18
CA LYS A 58 18.39 7.38 -5.40
C LYS A 58 17.64 6.08 -5.11
N ILE A 59 18.17 5.19 -4.25
CA ILE A 59 17.51 3.91 -3.95
C ILE A 59 16.24 4.10 -3.13
N ILE A 60 16.21 5.08 -2.22
CA ILE A 60 15.03 5.42 -1.43
C ILE A 60 13.91 5.94 -2.33
N VAL A 61 14.21 6.92 -3.21
CA VAL A 61 13.22 7.48 -4.14
C VAL A 61 12.66 6.41 -5.07
N LEU A 62 13.52 5.54 -5.60
CA LEU A 62 13.09 4.43 -6.44
C LEU A 62 12.19 3.43 -5.69
N SER A 63 12.55 3.09 -4.45
CA SER A 63 11.77 2.17 -3.61
C SER A 63 10.41 2.76 -3.25
N LEU A 64 10.35 4.06 -2.96
CA LEU A 64 9.11 4.75 -2.65
C LEU A 64 8.18 4.84 -3.87
N ALA A 65 8.74 5.10 -5.06
CA ALA A 65 7.99 5.10 -6.31
C ALA A 65 7.37 3.72 -6.58
N LEU A 66 8.13 2.65 -6.41
CA LEU A 66 7.62 1.28 -6.53
C LEU A 66 6.54 0.97 -5.49
N LEU A 67 6.72 1.41 -4.24
CA LEU A 67 5.73 1.22 -3.19
C LEU A 67 4.39 1.88 -3.54
N PHE A 68 4.41 3.12 -4.04
CA PHE A 68 3.19 3.80 -4.47
C PHE A 68 2.54 3.14 -5.69
N LEU A 69 3.33 2.61 -6.63
CA LEU A 69 2.79 1.82 -7.74
C LEU A 69 2.09 0.56 -7.25
N ILE A 70 2.66 -0.16 -6.28
CA ILE A 70 2.05 -1.36 -5.70
C ILE A 70 0.75 -1.00 -5.00
N ILE A 71 0.72 0.08 -4.21
CA ILE A 71 -0.51 0.55 -3.56
C ILE A 71 -1.58 0.92 -4.58
N ALA A 72 -1.21 1.58 -5.67
CA ALA A 72 -2.13 1.88 -6.77
C ALA A 72 -2.71 0.61 -7.41
N LEU A 73 -1.87 -0.42 -7.62
CA LEU A 73 -2.29 -1.71 -8.17
C LEU A 73 -3.24 -2.49 -7.25
N VAL A 74 -3.06 -2.41 -5.93
CA VAL A 74 -3.97 -3.05 -4.95
C VAL A 74 -5.39 -2.44 -4.98
N ASN A 75 -5.54 -1.26 -5.59
CA ASN A 75 -6.80 -0.53 -5.74
C ASN A 75 -7.60 -0.42 -4.42
N PRO A 76 -7.07 0.28 -3.40
CA PRO A 76 -7.74 0.42 -2.12
C PRO A 76 -9.04 1.22 -2.27
N LYS A 77 -10.18 0.55 -2.15
CA LYS A 77 -11.49 1.18 -2.17
C LYS A 77 -11.79 1.75 -0.80
N MET A 78 -11.81 3.09 -0.72
CA MET A 78 -12.25 3.84 0.44
C MET A 78 -13.62 4.43 0.15
N GLY A 79 -14.65 3.98 0.85
CA GLY A 79 -16.01 4.47 0.61
C GLY A 79 -17.06 4.00 1.61
N THR A 80 -18.25 4.55 1.45
CA THR A 80 -19.46 4.17 2.19
C THR A 80 -20.21 3.11 1.38
N LYS A 81 -20.64 2.03 2.04
CA LYS A 81 -21.61 1.13 1.41
C LYS A 81 -22.95 1.86 1.40
N LEU A 82 -23.48 2.12 0.21
CA LEU A 82 -24.88 2.53 0.08
C LEU A 82 -25.73 1.35 0.55
N LYS A 83 -26.11 1.39 1.83
CA LYS A 83 -27.07 0.43 2.37
C LYS A 83 -28.41 0.88 1.81
N THR A 84 -28.81 0.31 0.67
CA THR A 84 -30.17 0.44 0.17
C THR A 84 -31.06 -0.14 1.24
N VAL A 85 -31.68 0.74 2.04
CA VAL A 85 -32.74 0.35 2.94
C VAL A 85 -33.83 -0.18 2.01
N LYS A 86 -33.94 -1.50 1.91
CA LYS A 86 -35.12 -2.13 1.31
C LYS A 86 -36.26 -1.71 2.22
N ARG A 87 -37.01 -0.70 1.79
CA ARG A 87 -38.31 -0.41 2.35
C ARG A 87 -39.15 -1.63 1.99
N GLU A 88 -39.26 -2.57 2.91
CA GLU A 88 -40.34 -3.53 2.84
C GLU A 88 -41.61 -2.70 3.00
N GLY A 89 -42.35 -2.52 1.91
CA GLY A 89 -43.68 -1.96 1.98
C GLY A 89 -44.47 -2.88 2.90
N VAL A 90 -44.94 -2.33 4.03
CA VAL A 90 -45.80 -3.10 4.92
C VAL A 90 -47.20 -3.00 4.33
N ASP A 91 -47.76 -4.13 3.88
CA ASP A 91 -49.17 -4.21 3.51
C ASP A 91 -50.00 -4.14 4.80
N ILE A 92 -50.62 -2.98 5.04
CA ILE A 92 -51.47 -2.75 6.20
C ILE A 92 -52.89 -3.16 5.83
N VAL A 93 -53.37 -4.24 6.45
CA VAL A 93 -54.76 -4.67 6.34
C VAL A 93 -55.53 -4.15 7.55
N PHE A 94 -56.50 -3.27 7.31
CA PHE A 94 -57.42 -2.79 8.34
C PHE A 94 -58.63 -3.73 8.41
N ALA A 95 -58.72 -4.50 9.48
CA ALA A 95 -59.94 -5.22 9.83
C ALA A 95 -60.78 -4.32 10.75
N LEU A 96 -61.91 -3.84 10.24
CA LEU A 96 -62.89 -3.06 11.00
C LEU A 96 -64.03 -4.01 11.37
N ASP A 97 -64.20 -4.26 12.67
CA ASP A 97 -65.35 -5.00 13.18
C ASP A 97 -66.57 -4.06 13.22
N VAL A 98 -67.64 -4.46 12.54
CA VAL A 98 -68.91 -3.73 12.42
C VAL A 98 -70.05 -4.43 13.18
N SER A 99 -69.71 -5.31 14.11
CA SER A 99 -70.67 -6.01 14.96
C SER A 99 -71.48 -5.02 15.82
N LYS A 100 -72.71 -5.41 16.21
CA LYS A 100 -73.58 -4.58 17.06
C LYS A 100 -72.96 -4.25 18.43
N SER A 101 -71.95 -4.98 18.87
CA SER A 101 -71.17 -4.67 20.08
C SER A 101 -70.21 -3.48 19.91
N MET A 102 -69.91 -3.07 18.68
CA MET A 102 -69.13 -1.86 18.37
C MET A 102 -69.99 -0.59 18.33
N LEU A 103 -71.32 -0.73 18.23
CA LEU A 103 -72.26 0.39 18.40
C LEU A 103 -72.37 0.70 19.89
N THR A 104 -71.84 1.86 20.27
CA THR A 104 -72.03 2.43 21.62
C THR A 104 -72.97 3.62 21.43
N GLU A 105 -74.16 3.54 22.04
CA GLU A 105 -75.19 4.59 22.04
C GLU A 105 -74.99 5.54 23.24
#